data_AF-A0A9W7ZR70-F1
#
_entry.id   AF-A0A9W7ZR70-F1
#
_cell.length_a   1.000
_cell.length_b   1.000
_cell.length_c   1.000
_cell.angle_alpha   90.00
_cell.angle_beta   90.00
_cell.angle_gamma   90.00
#
_symmetry.space_group_name_H-M   'P 1'
#
loop_
_entity.id
_entity.type
_entity.pdbx_description
1 polymer ?
#
loop_
_entity_poly.entity_id
_entity_poly.type
_entity_poly.pdbx_seq_one_letter_code
_entity_poly.pdbx_strand_id
1 'polypeptide(L)'
;MRSHLAQQCREELSQLYTVTIPQAKPLSPGEILGCTAPKLVDQDAIVYDPYSKKFTREYYEHAEMHTLRRQAIETARKAQTFGLILGTLGRQGSPVVMKEIEQKLLERGKSFVTVLLSEIFPDKLAQFDEVDA
;
A
#
# COMPACT_ATOMS: atom_id res chain seq x y z
N MET A 1 7.90 -10.30 22.23
CA MET A 1 8.83 -11.30 21.66
C MET A 1 9.52 -10.83 20.38
N ARG A 2 8.83 -10.23 19.39
CA ARG A 2 9.46 -9.80 18.11
C ARG A 2 10.38 -8.57 18.19
N SER A 3 10.17 -7.67 19.15
CA SER A 3 11.01 -6.47 19.33
C SER A 3 12.41 -6.75 19.88
N HIS A 4 12.64 -7.92 20.49
CA HIS A 4 13.90 -8.22 21.14
C HIS A 4 15.02 -8.57 20.14
N LEU A 5 14.69 -9.30 19.08
CA LEU A 5 15.68 -9.73 18.09
C LEU A 5 16.25 -8.55 17.29
N ALA A 6 15.40 -7.60 16.90
CA ALA A 6 15.85 -6.38 16.23
C ALA A 6 16.75 -5.50 17.13
N GLN A 7 16.50 -5.49 18.45
CA GLN A 7 17.34 -4.78 19.40
C GLN A 7 18.69 -5.48 19.61
N GLN A 8 18.71 -6.80 19.74
CA GLN A 8 19.94 -7.59 19.85
C GLN A 8 20.82 -7.43 18.62
N CYS A 9 20.25 -7.58 17.41
CA CYS A 9 21.00 -7.36 16.16
C CYS A 9 21.54 -5.94 16.08
N ARG A 10 20.80 -4.93 16.57
CA ARG A 10 21.29 -3.55 16.60
C ARG A 10 22.52 -3.40 17.48
N GLU A 11 22.53 -3.97 18.68
CA GLU A 11 23.67 -3.82 19.61
C GLU A 11 24.97 -4.36 19.02
N GLU A 12 24.90 -5.54 18.40
CA GLU A 12 26.05 -6.16 17.71
C GLU A 12 26.47 -5.35 16.47
N LEU A 13 25.52 -5.00 15.60
CA LEU A 13 25.82 -4.30 14.35
C LEU A 13 26.28 -2.86 14.58
N SER A 14 25.89 -2.22 15.68
CA SER A 14 26.29 -0.83 15.99
C SER A 14 27.79 -0.71 16.26
N GLN A 15 28.50 -1.81 16.50
CA GLN A 15 29.96 -1.82 16.63
C GLN A 15 30.67 -1.63 15.28
N LEU A 16 30.01 -1.98 14.17
CA LEU A 16 30.60 -2.01 12.82
C LEU A 16 29.90 -1.08 11.83
N TYR A 17 28.63 -0.72 12.08
CA TYR A 17 27.78 0.04 11.17
C TYR A 17 27.01 1.12 11.90
N THR A 18 26.62 2.18 11.17
CA THR A 18 25.60 3.12 11.66
C THR A 18 24.21 2.52 11.48
N VAL A 19 23.63 2.04 12.57
CA VAL A 19 22.31 1.38 12.54
C VAL A 19 21.20 2.40 12.83
N THR A 20 20.27 2.56 11.89
CA THR A 20 19.04 3.35 12.08
C THR A 20 17.83 2.44 12.02
N ILE A 21 16.97 2.48 13.05
CA ILE A 21 15.70 1.75 13.09
C ILE A 21 14.57 2.76 12.91
N PRO A 22 13.97 2.87 11.71
CA PRO A 22 12.87 3.78 11.49
C PRO A 22 11.60 3.32 12.22
N GLN A 23 10.72 4.28 12.52
CA GLN A 23 9.41 4.01 13.12
C GLN A 23 8.33 4.82 12.40
N ALA A 24 7.34 4.13 11.84
CA ALA A 24 6.12 4.74 11.31
C ALA A 24 4.99 4.50 12.30
N LYS A 25 4.56 5.54 13.03
CA LYS A 25 3.45 5.41 13.98
C LYS A 25 2.16 4.98 13.25
N PRO A 26 1.34 4.08 13.84
CA PRO A 26 1.38 3.59 15.22
C PRO A 26 2.25 2.34 15.45
N LEU A 27 3.06 1.92 14.48
CA LEU A 27 3.86 0.69 14.57
C LEU A 27 5.03 0.83 15.54
N SER A 28 5.53 -0.32 16.01
CA SER A 28 6.76 -0.38 16.82
C SER A 28 7.99 -0.04 15.96
N PRO A 29 9.12 0.40 16.55
CA PRO A 29 10.35 0.61 15.79
C PRO A 29 10.78 -0.66 15.04
N GLY A 30 11.11 -0.52 13.76
CA GLY A 30 11.52 -1.64 12.89
C GLY A 30 10.37 -2.51 12.38
N GLU A 31 9.12 -2.22 12.76
CA GLU A 31 7.94 -2.87 12.21
C GLU A 31 7.45 -2.14 10.95
N ILE A 32 7.04 -2.91 9.94
CA ILE A 32 6.59 -2.42 8.63
C ILE A 32 5.32 -3.17 8.25
N LEU A 33 4.30 -2.46 7.80
CA LEU A 33 3.10 -3.02 7.17
C LEU A 33 2.92 -2.45 5.76
N GLY A 34 2.16 -3.13 4.91
CA GLY A 34 1.95 -2.71 3.52
C GLY A 34 1.40 -1.28 3.36
N CYS A 35 0.47 -0.87 4.23
CA CYS A 35 -0.13 0.47 4.19
C CYS A 35 0.59 1.50 5.08
N THR A 36 1.53 1.05 5.91
CA THR A 36 2.24 1.88 6.89
C THR A 36 3.71 1.47 6.90
N ALA A 37 4.47 2.05 6.00
CA ALA A 37 5.91 1.83 5.88
C ALA A 37 6.67 3.16 5.99
N PRO A 38 7.83 3.18 6.68
CA PRO A 38 8.71 4.34 6.64
C PRO A 38 9.28 4.52 5.23
N LYS A 39 9.41 5.78 4.79
CA LYS A 39 10.00 6.09 3.48
C LYS A 39 11.52 5.99 3.58
N LEU A 40 12.09 5.09 2.79
CA LEU A 40 13.52 4.96 2.57
C LEU A 40 13.82 5.44 1.14
N VAL A 41 14.91 6.18 0.96
CA VAL A 41 15.29 6.74 -0.35
C VAL A 41 16.57 6.07 -0.80
N ASP A 42 16.53 5.48 -1.99
CA ASP A 42 17.68 4.90 -2.70
C ASP A 42 18.54 3.96 -1.85
N GLN A 43 17.92 2.93 -1.28
CA GLN A 43 18.61 1.93 -0.44
C GLN A 43 18.51 0.54 -1.06
N ASP A 44 19.60 -0.23 -0.94
CA ASP A 44 19.60 -1.66 -1.21
C ASP A 44 18.76 -2.39 -0.16
N ALA A 45 17.93 -3.34 -0.62
CA ALA A 45 17.07 -4.15 0.23
C ALA A 45 17.58 -5.59 0.33
N ILE A 46 17.83 -6.05 1.54
CA ILE A 46 18.20 -7.44 1.84
C ILE A 46 17.15 -8.02 2.78
N VAL A 47 16.63 -9.19 2.46
CA VAL A 47 15.66 -9.92 3.27
C VAL A 47 16.33 -11.17 3.84
N TYR A 48 16.14 -11.38 5.14
CA TYR A 48 16.53 -12.61 5.81
C TYR A 48 15.29 -13.43 6.13
N ASP A 49 15.23 -14.66 5.64
CA ASP A 49 14.21 -15.62 6.03
C ASP A 49 14.71 -16.46 7.21
N PRO A 50 14.11 -16.32 8.42
CA PRO A 50 14.55 -17.06 9.61
C PRO A 50 14.29 -18.56 9.53
N TYR A 51 13.38 -19.03 8.67
CA TYR A 51 13.06 -20.45 8.53
C TYR A 51 14.04 -21.16 7.62
N SER A 52 14.32 -20.59 6.45
CA SER A 52 15.33 -21.13 5.53
C SER A 52 16.76 -20.71 5.84
N LYS A 53 16.95 -19.72 6.73
CA LYS A 53 18.23 -19.11 7.11
C LYS A 53 19.01 -18.55 5.92
N LYS A 54 18.28 -18.00 4.94
CA LYS A 54 18.86 -17.44 3.72
C LYS A 54 18.71 -15.93 3.69
N PHE A 55 19.75 -15.27 3.18
CA PHE A 55 19.69 -13.88 2.79
C PHE A 55 19.40 -13.79 1.28
N THR A 56 18.40 -13.00 0.91
CA THR A 56 18.09 -12.64 -0.48
C THR A 56 18.23 -11.14 -0.65
N ARG A 57 18.66 -10.71 -1.84
CA ARG A 57 18.61 -9.30 -2.21
C ARG A 57 17.33 -9.07 -3.00
N GLU A 58 16.53 -8.13 -2.53
CA GLU A 58 15.28 -7.75 -3.18
C GLU A 58 15.55 -6.65 -4.20
N TYR A 59 14.99 -6.83 -5.39
CA TYR A 59 15.03 -5.83 -6.45
C TYR A 59 13.59 -5.49 -6.82
N TYR A 60 13.29 -4.20 -6.86
CA TYR A 60 11.96 -3.72 -7.22
C TYR A 60 12.03 -3.07 -8.60
N GLU A 61 11.29 -3.61 -9.56
CA GLU A 61 11.12 -3.00 -10.88
C GLU A 61 10.14 -1.82 -10.81
N HIS A 62 10.57 -0.75 -10.12
CA HIS A 62 9.77 0.45 -9.93
C HIS A 62 9.36 1.07 -11.27
N ALA A 63 10.22 0.99 -12.30
CA ALA A 63 9.91 1.50 -13.64
C ALA A 63 8.70 0.77 -14.25
N GLU A 64 8.64 -0.55 -14.16
CA GLU A 64 7.51 -1.34 -14.64
C GLU A 64 6.25 -1.04 -13.82
N MET A 65 6.35 -1.03 -12.49
CA MET A 65 5.24 -0.69 -11.60
C MET A 65 4.64 0.70 -11.92
N HIS A 66 5.50 1.71 -12.13
CA HIS A 66 5.06 3.04 -12.54
C HIS A 66 4.42 3.05 -13.92
N THR A 67 4.91 2.23 -14.85
CA THR A 67 4.35 2.10 -16.20
C THR A 67 2.95 1.51 -16.17
N LEU A 68 2.76 0.40 -15.45
CA LEU A 68 1.45 -0.24 -15.28
C LEU A 68 0.44 0.71 -14.62
N ARG A 69 0.86 1.42 -13.56
CA ARG A 69 0.00 2.41 -12.89
C ARG A 69 -0.36 3.58 -13.80
N ARG A 70 0.58 4.07 -14.61
CA ARG A 70 0.31 5.15 -15.58
C ARG A 70 -0.70 4.69 -16.64
N GLN A 71 -0.57 3.47 -17.15
CA GLN A 71 -1.53 2.90 -18.09
C GLN A 71 -2.93 2.81 -17.49
N ALA A 72 -3.07 2.31 -16.25
CA ALA A 72 -4.34 2.26 -15.55
C ALA A 72 -4.98 3.66 -15.40
N ILE A 73 -4.18 4.68 -15.06
CA ILE A 73 -4.63 6.07 -14.96
C ILE A 73 -5.12 6.60 -16.31
N GLU A 74 -4.39 6.36 -17.41
CA GLU A 74 -4.79 6.82 -18.74
C GLU A 74 -6.06 6.14 -19.25
N THR A 75 -6.27 4.87 -18.90
CA THR A 75 -7.53 4.16 -19.18
C THR A 75 -8.67 4.78 -18.38
N ALA A 76 -8.52 4.91 -17.05
CA ALA A 76 -9.53 5.48 -16.17
C ALA A 76 -9.86 6.95 -16.50
N ARG A 77 -8.92 7.71 -17.07
CA ARG A 77 -9.16 9.09 -17.48
C ARG A 77 -10.34 9.22 -18.46
N LYS A 78 -10.55 8.21 -19.31
CA LYS A 78 -11.61 8.16 -20.34
C LYS A 78 -12.98 7.72 -19.79
N ALA A 79 -13.01 7.09 -18.61
CA ALA A 79 -14.23 6.64 -17.94
C ALA A 79 -15.19 7.78 -17.62
N GLN A 80 -16.50 7.51 -17.70
CA GLN A 80 -17.56 8.42 -17.27
C GLN A 80 -18.10 8.02 -15.90
N THR A 81 -18.27 6.73 -15.65
CA THR A 81 -18.76 6.19 -14.37
C THR A 81 -17.66 5.52 -13.57
N PHE A 82 -17.48 5.93 -12.31
CA PHE A 82 -16.48 5.39 -11.39
C PHE A 82 -17.07 4.51 -10.29
N GLY A 83 -16.44 3.38 -10.00
CA GLY A 83 -16.75 2.52 -8.85
C GLY A 83 -15.92 2.94 -7.64
N LEU A 84 -16.55 3.54 -6.63
CA LEU A 84 -15.86 3.94 -5.41
C LEU A 84 -16.00 2.87 -4.34
N ILE A 85 -14.89 2.21 -4.01
CA ILE A 85 -14.87 1.12 -3.03
C ILE A 85 -14.43 1.68 -1.67
N LEU A 86 -15.27 1.50 -0.64
CA LEU A 86 -14.92 1.80 0.75
C LEU A 86 -14.82 0.49 1.55
N GLY A 87 -13.60 0.18 1.99
CA GLY A 87 -13.31 -0.96 2.84
C GLY A 87 -13.96 -0.84 4.22
N THR A 88 -14.80 -1.79 4.61
CA THR A 88 -15.50 -1.79 5.92
C THR A 88 -14.77 -2.59 7.00
N LEU A 89 -13.69 -3.28 6.65
CA LEU A 89 -12.90 -4.08 7.59
C LEU A 89 -11.87 -3.23 8.34
N GLY A 90 -11.98 -3.21 9.67
CA GLY A 90 -10.98 -2.60 10.55
C GLY A 90 -10.71 -1.12 10.23
N ARG A 91 -9.44 -0.76 10.03
CA ARG A 91 -8.97 0.61 9.74
C ARG A 91 -8.55 0.79 8.26
N GLN A 92 -9.30 0.20 7.32
CA GLN A 92 -8.97 0.27 5.88
C GLN A 92 -9.68 1.40 5.13
N GLY A 93 -10.82 1.90 5.64
CA GLY A 93 -11.63 2.94 4.99
C GLY A 93 -11.55 4.31 5.66
N SER A 94 -11.62 5.37 4.85
CA SER A 94 -11.77 6.75 5.32
C SER A 94 -12.98 7.41 4.66
N PRO A 95 -14.12 7.58 5.38
CA PRO A 95 -15.30 8.26 4.86
C PRO A 95 -15.04 9.72 4.48
N VAL A 96 -14.05 10.37 5.11
CA VAL A 96 -13.67 11.74 4.77
C VAL A 96 -13.03 11.79 3.38
N VAL A 97 -12.05 10.92 3.12
CA VAL A 97 -11.39 10.83 1.81
C VAL A 97 -12.38 10.42 0.73
N MET A 98 -13.30 9.51 1.06
CA MET A 98 -14.38 9.09 0.15
C MET A 98 -15.21 10.29 -0.30
N LYS A 99 -15.71 11.11 0.64
CA LYS A 99 -16.50 12.31 0.33
C LYS A 99 -15.72 13.31 -0.54
N GLU A 100 -14.43 13.50 -0.26
CA GLU A 100 -13.57 14.36 -1.09
C GLU A 100 -13.45 13.84 -2.54
N ILE A 101 -13.39 12.53 -2.73
CA ILE A 101 -13.34 11.91 -4.06
C ILE A 101 -14.69 12.05 -4.77
N GLU A 102 -15.80 11.76 -4.07
CA GLU A 102 -17.16 11.95 -4.59
C GLU A 102 -17.36 13.38 -5.10
N GLN A 103 -16.98 14.38 -4.31
CA GLN A 103 -17.07 15.79 -4.69
C GLN A 103 -16.25 16.10 -5.95
N LYS A 104 -15.00 15.61 -6.03
CA LYS A 104 -14.13 15.84 -7.19
C LYS A 104 -14.65 15.21 -8.48
N LEU A 105 -15.41 14.11 -8.39
CA LEU A 105 -16.06 13.47 -9.52
C LEU A 105 -17.28 14.27 -9.98
N LEU A 106 -18.13 14.70 -9.04
CA LEU A 106 -19.27 15.58 -9.33
C LEU A 106 -18.85 16.89 -9.99
N GLU A 107 -17.80 17.55 -9.48
CA GLU A 107 -17.23 18.78 -10.07
C GLU A 107 -16.75 18.58 -11.51
N ARG A 108 -16.42 17.35 -11.91
CA ARG A 108 -15.97 16.98 -13.26
C ARG A 108 -17.10 16.41 -14.13
N GLY A 109 -18.34 16.41 -13.64
CA GLY A 109 -19.49 15.86 -14.33
C GLY A 109 -19.46 14.34 -14.51
N LYS A 110 -18.73 13.62 -13.65
CA LYS A 110 -18.59 12.16 -13.70
C LYS A 110 -19.57 11.50 -12.73
N SER A 111 -20.20 10.41 -13.18
CA SER A 111 -21.05 9.55 -12.34
C SER A 111 -20.20 8.63 -11.48
N PHE A 112 -20.76 8.16 -10.37
CA PHE A 112 -20.11 7.15 -9.55
C PHE A 112 -21.11 6.26 -8.81
N VAL A 113 -20.66 5.06 -8.46
CA VAL A 113 -21.36 4.08 -7.63
C VAL A 113 -20.49 3.77 -6.42
N THR A 114 -21.04 3.92 -5.22
CA THR A 114 -20.33 3.62 -3.97
C THR A 114 -20.61 2.19 -3.53
N VAL A 115 -19.55 1.38 -3.36
CA VAL A 115 -19.63 -0.02 -2.95
C VAL A 115 -18.92 -0.20 -1.60
N LEU A 116 -19.64 -0.73 -0.62
CA LEU A 116 -19.09 -1.05 0.70
C LEU A 116 -18.75 -2.53 0.78
N LEU A 117 -17.47 -2.87 0.99
CA LEU A 117 -17.00 -4.26 1.03
C LEU A 117 -16.02 -4.47 2.19
N SER A 118 -16.11 -5.60 2.87
CA SER A 118 -15.10 -6.00 3.86
C SER A 118 -13.83 -6.50 3.18
N GLU A 119 -13.96 -7.12 2.01
CA GLU A 119 -12.88 -7.70 1.20
C GLU A 119 -13.22 -7.56 -0.29
N ILE A 120 -12.20 -7.30 -1.11
CA ILE A 120 -12.34 -7.05 -2.55
C ILE A 120 -12.21 -8.38 -3.30
N PHE A 121 -13.22 -8.72 -4.11
CA PHE A 121 -13.23 -9.92 -4.95
C PHE A 121 -13.58 -9.55 -6.39
N PRO A 122 -12.78 -9.98 -7.40
CA PRO A 122 -13.05 -9.68 -8.80
C PRO A 122 -14.47 -10.04 -9.24
N ASP A 123 -14.98 -11.20 -8.83
CA ASP A 123 -16.32 -11.68 -9.22
C ASP A 123 -17.46 -10.81 -8.70
N LYS A 124 -17.26 -10.11 -7.57
CA LYS A 124 -18.25 -9.14 -7.06
C LYS A 124 -18.19 -7.83 -7.85
N LEU A 125 -17.00 -7.41 -8.25
CA LEU A 125 -16.82 -6.18 -9.04
C LEU A 125 -17.32 -6.36 -10.47
N ALA A 126 -17.19 -7.56 -11.03
CA ALA A 126 -17.67 -7.89 -12.37
C ALA A 126 -19.20 -7.81 -12.53
N GLN A 127 -19.97 -7.65 -11.44
CA GLN A 127 -21.43 -7.51 -11.47
C GLN A 127 -21.88 -6.06 -11.70
N PHE A 128 -20.97 -5.10 -11.71
CA PHE A 128 -21.26 -3.68 -11.91
C PHE A 128 -21.03 -3.28 -13.38
N ASP A 129 -21.91 -3.73 -14.27
CA ASP A 129 -21.78 -3.54 -15.73
C ASP A 129 -21.75 -2.06 -16.17
N GLU A 130 -22.31 -1.17 -15.35
CA GLU A 130 -22.36 0.28 -15.59
C GLU A 130 -21.11 1.06 -15.16
N VAL A 131 -20.13 0.40 -14.54
CA VAL A 131 -18.89 1.03 -14.04
C VAL A 131 -17.75 0.87 -15.03
N ASP A 132 -17.15 1.98 -15.44
CA ASP A 132 -16.05 2.01 -16.40
C ASP A 132 -14.67 1.89 -15.75
N ALA A 133 -14.51 2.37 -14.51
CA ALA A 133 -13.23 2.46 -13.80
C ALA A 133 -13.35 2.42 -12.26
#